data_AF-A0AAV3NWX3-F1
#
_entry.id   AF-A0AAV3NWX3-F1
#
_cell.length_a   1.000
_cell.length_b   1.000
_cell.length_c   1.000
_cell.angle_alpha   90.00
_cell.angle_beta   90.00
_cell.angle_gamma   90.00
#
_symmetry.space_group_name_H-M   'P 1'
#
loop_
_entity.id
_entity.type
_entity.pdbx_description
1 polymer ?
#
loop_
_entity_poly.entity_id
_entity_poly.type
_entity_poly.pdbx_seq_one_letter_code
_entity_poly.pdbx_strand_id
1 'polypeptide(L)'
;MEEHLEDVGKTFVSHYYNLFDNDRSSLASLYQPSSVLTFEGQKIQGVDNIATKLKQLPFDQCHHVVSTIDCQPSSFVGGIMVFVSGSLQLPGEEHTLRFSQMFQLIPSRGGSYFVQNDVFRLNYG
;
A
#
# COMPACT_ATOMS: atom_id res chain seq x y z
N MET A 1 -16.01 -4.73 16.88
CA MET A 1 -14.71 -5.42 16.72
C MET A 1 -14.31 -5.42 15.25
N GLU A 2 -15.21 -5.79 14.34
CA GLU A 2 -15.01 -5.63 12.88
C GLU A 2 -15.00 -4.16 12.41
N GLU A 3 -15.93 -3.32 12.89
CA GLU A 3 -15.97 -1.89 12.52
C GLU A 3 -14.64 -1.16 12.79
N HIS A 4 -14.00 -1.43 13.93
CA HIS A 4 -12.71 -0.82 14.27
C HIS A 4 -11.58 -1.22 13.30
N LEU A 5 -11.59 -2.45 12.81
CA LEU A 5 -10.59 -2.95 11.86
C LEU A 5 -10.77 -2.32 10.47
N GLU A 6 -12.02 -2.15 10.04
CA GLU A 6 -12.32 -1.42 8.80
C GLU A 6 -11.86 0.04 8.88
N ASP A 7 -12.12 0.72 10.00
CA ASP A 7 -11.70 2.11 10.18
C ASP A 7 -10.18 2.26 10.12
N VAL A 8 -9.44 1.35 10.76
CA VAL A 8 -7.97 1.31 10.70
C VAL A 8 -7.49 1.07 9.27
N GLY A 9 -8.06 0.08 8.58
CA GLY A 9 -7.70 -0.23 7.19
C GLY A 9 -7.95 0.93 6.23
N LYS A 10 -9.14 1.54 6.28
CA LYS A 10 -9.50 2.71 5.45
C LYS A 10 -8.64 3.93 5.75
N THR A 11 -8.34 4.19 7.03
CA THR A 11 -7.44 5.27 7.45
C THR A 11 -6.02 5.02 6.94
N PHE A 12 -5.52 3.79 7.09
CA PHE A 12 -4.20 3.41 6.58
C PHE A 12 -4.12 3.60 5.06
N VAL A 13 -5.11 3.12 4.31
CA VAL A 13 -5.14 3.24 2.85
C VAL A 13 -5.12 4.70 2.40
N SER A 14 -5.94 5.54 3.04
CA SER A 14 -5.97 6.98 2.77
C SER A 14 -4.63 7.63 3.05
N HIS A 15 -3.99 7.29 4.18
CA HIS A 15 -2.69 7.80 4.55
C HIS A 15 -1.57 7.34 3.60
N TYR A 16 -1.55 6.05 3.27
CA TYR A 16 -0.55 5.42 2.39
C TYR A 16 -0.56 6.08 1.01
N TYR A 17 -1.72 6.19 0.36
CA TYR A 17 -1.79 6.79 -0.97
C TYR A 17 -1.57 8.30 -0.95
N ASN A 18 -2.00 9.00 0.10
CA ASN A 18 -1.67 10.42 0.26
C ASN A 18 -0.15 10.64 0.33
N LEU A 19 0.57 9.80 1.09
CA LEU A 19 2.04 9.84 1.09
C LEU A 19 2.60 9.44 -0.27
N PHE A 20 2.08 8.41 -0.91
CA PHE A 20 2.56 7.99 -2.23
C PHE A 20 2.48 9.12 -3.27
N ASP A 21 1.35 9.82 -3.30
CA ASP A 21 1.05 10.87 -4.27
C ASP A 21 1.83 12.17 -3.99
N ASN A 22 2.04 12.52 -2.71
CA ASN A 22 2.57 13.84 -2.33
C ASN A 22 3.98 13.80 -1.71
N ASP A 23 4.37 12.71 -1.05
CA ASP A 23 5.68 12.55 -0.39
C ASP A 23 6.11 11.07 -0.36
N ARG A 24 6.43 10.54 -1.55
CA ARG A 24 6.82 9.14 -1.74
C ARG A 24 8.04 8.76 -0.89
N SER A 25 8.86 9.72 -0.49
CA SER A 25 10.05 9.49 0.33
C SER A 25 9.70 9.03 1.75
N SER A 26 8.55 9.49 2.27
CA SER A 26 8.08 9.16 3.62
C SER A 26 7.44 7.78 3.74
N LEU A 27 7.12 7.10 2.61
CA LEU A 27 6.55 5.75 2.63
C LEU A 27 7.45 4.72 3.33
N ALA A 28 8.77 4.92 3.31
CA ALA A 28 9.71 4.04 4.00
C ALA A 28 9.37 3.87 5.49
N SER A 29 8.81 4.90 6.13
CA SER A 29 8.41 4.86 7.54
C SER A 29 7.30 3.85 7.86
N LEU A 30 6.54 3.40 6.85
CA LEU A 30 5.46 2.43 7.00
C LEU A 30 5.96 0.98 6.91
N TYR A 31 7.22 0.76 6.54
CA TYR A 31 7.82 -0.56 6.39
C TYR A 31 8.89 -0.82 7.45
N GLN A 32 9.24 -2.09 7.62
CA GLN A 32 10.28 -2.58 8.52
C GLN A 32 11.30 -3.45 7.77
N PRO A 33 12.42 -3.84 8.39
CA PRO A 33 13.39 -4.75 7.78
C PRO A 33 12.81 -6.11 7.36
N SER A 34 11.75 -6.58 8.03
CA SER A 34 11.05 -7.82 7.68
C SER A 34 10.02 -7.67 6.56
N SER A 35 9.70 -6.45 6.13
CA SER A 35 8.66 -6.20 5.15
C SER A 35 9.01 -6.73 3.77
N VAL A 36 7.98 -7.14 3.03
CA VAL A 36 8.12 -7.62 1.65
C VAL A 36 7.12 -6.91 0.76
N LEU A 37 7.62 -6.30 -0.32
CA LEU A 37 6.84 -5.78 -1.43
C LEU A 37 6.94 -6.74 -2.61
N THR A 38 5.82 -7.05 -3.25
CA THR A 38 5.79 -7.64 -4.59
C THR A 38 5.16 -6.64 -5.55
N PHE A 39 5.96 -6.01 -6.39
CA PHE A 39 5.50 -5.01 -7.34
C PHE A 39 5.58 -5.57 -8.75
N GLU A 40 4.44 -5.73 -9.44
CA GLU A 40 4.39 -6.31 -10.79
C GLU A 40 5.05 -7.70 -10.89
N GLY A 41 5.04 -8.46 -9.80
CA GLY A 41 5.63 -9.80 -9.72
C GLY A 41 7.10 -9.84 -9.28
N GLN A 42 7.77 -8.69 -9.22
CA GLN A 42 9.11 -8.60 -8.65
C GLN A 42 9.01 -8.54 -7.13
N LYS A 43 9.66 -9.48 -6.42
CA LYS A 43 9.74 -9.47 -4.95
C LYS A 43 10.92 -8.62 -4.46
N ILE A 44 10.66 -7.75 -3.50
CA ILE A 44 11.60 -6.83 -2.85
C ILE A 44 11.45 -6.98 -1.33
N GLN A 45 12.55 -7.19 -0.62
CA GLN A 45 12.55 -7.39 0.82
C GLN A 45 13.34 -6.28 1.53
N GLY A 46 12.79 -5.80 2.65
CA GLY A 46 13.40 -4.83 3.53
C GLY A 46 13.14 -3.38 3.13
N VAL A 47 12.96 -2.53 4.15
CA VAL A 47 12.59 -1.12 4.01
C VAL A 47 13.47 -0.33 3.02
N ASP A 48 14.79 -0.50 3.04
CA ASP A 48 15.70 0.26 2.16
C ASP A 48 15.50 -0.08 0.68
N ASN A 49 15.32 -1.37 0.38
CA ASN A 49 15.10 -1.84 -0.99
C ASN A 49 13.71 -1.45 -1.48
N ILE A 50 12.70 -1.51 -0.61
CA ILE A 50 11.33 -1.06 -0.91
C ILE A 50 11.33 0.44 -1.23
N ALA A 51 11.94 1.25 -0.36
CA ALA A 51 12.05 2.70 -0.57
C ALA A 51 12.76 3.04 -1.88
N THR A 52 13.82 2.30 -2.21
CA THR A 52 14.54 2.44 -3.48
C THR A 52 13.65 2.09 -4.67
N LYS A 53 12.94 0.96 -4.62
CA LYS A 53 12.03 0.53 -5.70
C LYS A 53 10.92 1.55 -5.96
N LEU A 54 10.30 2.07 -4.91
CA LEU A 54 9.21 3.06 -5.03
C LEU A 54 9.71 4.40 -5.63
N LYS A 55 10.95 4.81 -5.32
CA LYS A 55 11.58 5.99 -5.94
C LYS A 55 11.96 5.79 -7.41
N GLN A 56 12.21 4.55 -7.83
CA GLN A 56 12.63 4.21 -9.21
C GLN A 56 11.46 3.96 -10.16
N LEU A 57 10.22 4.16 -9.72
CA LEU A 57 9.06 4.03 -10.60
C LEU A 57 9.16 5.04 -11.76
N PRO A 58 8.73 4.70 -12.97
CA PRO A 58 8.95 5.50 -14.18
C PRO A 58 8.03 6.74 -14.26
N PHE A 59 7.62 7.27 -13.11
CA PHE A 59 6.77 8.45 -12.99
C PHE A 59 7.07 9.17 -11.68
N ASP A 60 7.18 10.51 -11.76
CA ASP A 60 7.43 11.34 -10.58
C ASP A 60 6.13 11.58 -9.80
N GLN A 61 5.06 11.93 -10.49
CA GLN A 61 3.75 12.22 -9.90
C GLN A 61 2.70 11.22 -10.38
N CYS A 62 1.78 10.89 -9.50
CA CYS A 62 0.60 10.09 -9.77
C CYS A 62 -0.51 10.49 -8.80
N HIS A 63 -1.74 10.12 -9.12
CA HIS A 63 -2.85 10.21 -8.21
C HIS A 63 -3.59 8.88 -8.12
N HIS A 64 -3.72 8.35 -6.90
CA HIS A 64 -4.50 7.14 -6.65
C HIS A 64 -5.96 7.49 -6.41
N VAL A 65 -6.85 6.84 -7.16
CA VAL A 65 -8.30 6.90 -6.98
C VAL A 65 -8.77 5.54 -6.49
N VAL A 66 -9.08 5.45 -5.20
CA VAL A 66 -9.54 4.21 -4.57
C VAL A 66 -11.01 3.95 -4.93
N SER A 67 -11.31 2.74 -5.38
CA SER A 67 -12.67 2.30 -5.72
C SER A 67 -13.28 1.44 -4.62
N THR A 68 -12.56 0.43 -4.14
CA THR A 68 -13.01 -0.42 -3.02
C THR A 68 -11.88 -0.66 -2.03
N ILE A 69 -12.27 -0.85 -0.76
CA ILE A 69 -11.39 -1.27 0.32
C ILE A 69 -12.13 -2.35 1.09
N ASP A 70 -11.54 -3.55 1.13
CA ASP A 70 -12.06 -4.69 1.88
C ASP A 70 -11.04 -5.07 2.95
N CYS A 71 -11.49 -5.19 4.20
CA CYS A 71 -10.61 -5.48 5.33
C CYS A 71 -11.02 -6.80 6.02
N GLN A 72 -10.04 -7.60 6.39
CA GLN A 72 -10.23 -8.84 7.14
C GLN A 72 -9.18 -8.98 8.24
N PRO A 73 -9.47 -9.71 9.34
CA PRO A 73 -8.43 -10.13 10.27
C PRO A 73 -7.37 -10.97 9.56
N SER A 74 -6.08 -10.71 9.86
CA SER A 74 -5.00 -11.59 9.43
C SER A 74 -4.78 -12.73 10.43
N SER A 75 -4.00 -13.75 10.06
CA SER A 75 -3.62 -14.83 10.98
C SER A 75 -2.70 -14.37 12.12
N PHE A 76 -2.09 -13.18 12.02
CA PHE A 76 -1.32 -12.57 13.10
C PHE A 76 -2.24 -11.87 14.09
N VAL A 77 -1.98 -12.00 15.39
CA VAL A 77 -2.80 -11.40 16.45
C VAL A 77 -2.86 -9.88 16.29
N GLY A 78 -4.06 -9.35 16.06
CA GLY A 78 -4.29 -7.93 15.82
C GLY A 78 -3.85 -7.43 14.44
N GLY A 79 -3.38 -8.30 13.56
CA GLY A 79 -3.02 -7.94 12.19
C GLY A 79 -4.25 -7.87 11.28
N ILE A 80 -4.14 -7.08 10.21
CA ILE A 80 -5.23 -6.76 9.28
C ILE A 80 -4.77 -7.09 7.86
N MET A 81 -5.58 -7.82 7.10
CA MET A 81 -5.45 -7.90 5.64
C MET A 81 -6.34 -6.85 5.01
N VAL A 82 -5.77 -6.05 4.12
CA VAL A 82 -6.48 -4.99 3.40
C VAL A 82 -6.33 -5.26 1.91
N PHE A 83 -7.44 -5.38 1.20
CA PHE A 83 -7.47 -5.45 -0.24
C PHE A 83 -8.02 -4.13 -0.79
N VAL A 84 -7.35 -3.59 -1.80
CA VAL A 84 -7.69 -2.35 -2.46
C VAL A 84 -7.85 -2.60 -3.95
N SER A 85 -8.93 -2.09 -4.51
CA SER A 85 -9.04 -1.88 -5.95
C SER A 85 -9.16 -0.39 -6.26
N GLY A 86 -8.60 0.04 -7.38
CA GLY A 86 -8.65 1.44 -7.77
C GLY A 86 -8.03 1.70 -9.13
N SER A 87 -7.75 2.96 -9.38
CA SER A 87 -7.03 3.40 -10.56
C SER A 87 -5.94 4.41 -10.23
N LEU A 88 -4.90 4.41 -11.05
CA LEU A 88 -3.76 5.31 -10.99
C LEU A 88 -3.88 6.27 -12.17
N GLN A 89 -3.95 7.56 -11.87
CA GLN A 89 -3.93 8.64 -12.85
C GLN A 89 -2.52 9.21 -12.92
N LEU A 90 -1.94 9.26 -14.12
CA LEU A 90 -0.66 9.94 -14.35
C LEU A 90 -0.93 11.33 -14.97
N PRO A 91 -0.13 12.35 -14.64
CA PRO A 91 -0.28 13.67 -15.25
C PRO A 91 -0.09 13.61 -16.77
N GLY A 92 -1.00 14.23 -17.53
CA GLY A 92 -0.93 14.29 -18.99
C GLY A 92 -1.49 13.08 -19.72
N GLU A 93 -1.85 12.00 -19.02
CA GLU A 93 -2.50 10.82 -19.60
C GLU A 93 -4.02 10.95 -19.52
N GLU A 94 -4.75 10.68 -20.60
CA GLU A 94 -6.24 10.66 -20.57
C GLU A 94 -6.80 9.40 -19.91
N HIS A 95 -6.03 8.32 -19.90
CA HIS A 95 -6.48 7.03 -19.39
C HIS A 95 -5.90 6.74 -18.00
N THR A 96 -6.75 6.22 -17.12
CA THR A 96 -6.31 5.70 -15.83
C THR A 96 -5.89 4.24 -15.93
N LEU A 97 -4.86 3.87 -15.18
CA LEU A 97 -4.41 2.48 -15.06
C LEU A 97 -5.12 1.82 -13.89
N ARG A 98 -5.90 0.78 -14.12
CA ARG A 98 -6.52 0.03 -13.03
C ARG A 98 -5.47 -0.73 -12.25
N PHE A 99 -5.62 -0.82 -10.94
CA PHE A 99 -4.73 -1.59 -10.08
C PHE A 99 -5.49 -2.37 -9.01
N SER A 100 -4.82 -3.37 -8.48
CA SER A 100 -5.18 -4.04 -7.24
C SER A 100 -3.95 -4.09 -6.33
N GLN A 101 -4.17 -3.80 -5.05
CA GLN A 101 -3.12 -3.85 -4.05
C GLN A 101 -3.60 -4.55 -2.78
N MET A 102 -2.74 -5.36 -2.19
CA MET A 102 -3.01 -6.03 -0.92
C MET A 102 -1.94 -5.65 0.10
N PHE A 103 -2.39 -5.30 1.30
CA PHE A 103 -1.53 -5.04 2.44
C PHE A 103 -1.83 -6.02 3.57
N GLN A 104 -0.79 -6.50 4.24
CA GLN A 104 -0.91 -7.06 5.57
C GLN A 104 -0.32 -6.08 6.58
N LEU A 105 -1.18 -5.50 7.41
CA LEU A 105 -0.81 -4.59 8.49
C LEU A 105 -0.59 -5.37 9.77
N ILE A 106 0.53 -5.13 10.44
CA ILE A 106 0.86 -5.75 11.73
C ILE A 106 0.97 -4.65 12.79
N PRO A 107 0.35 -4.84 13.97
CA PRO A 107 0.47 -3.88 15.05
C PRO A 107 1.92 -3.80 15.53
N SER A 108 2.40 -2.59 15.72
CA SER A 108 3.72 -2.28 16.25
C SER A 108 3.63 -1.89 17.74
N ARG A 109 4.78 -1.79 18.41
CA ARG A 109 4.83 -1.34 19.81
C ARG A 109 4.32 0.10 19.88
N GLY A 110 3.28 0.34 20.69
CA GLY A 110 2.68 1.68 20.85
C GLY A 110 1.36 1.90 20.11
N GLY A 111 0.77 0.87 19.51
CA GLY A 111 -0.59 0.92 18.94
C GLY A 111 -0.68 1.45 17.51
N SER A 112 0.45 1.66 16.83
CA SER A 112 0.51 1.94 15.40
C SER A 112 0.63 0.64 14.58
N TYR A 113 0.58 0.74 13.25
CA TYR A 113 0.72 -0.40 12.33
C TYR A 113 1.89 -0.20 11.37
N PHE A 114 2.49 -1.30 10.92
CA PHE A 114 3.43 -1.31 9.81
C PHE A 114 3.01 -2.34 8.75
N VAL A 115 3.49 -2.17 7.53
CA VAL A 115 3.21 -3.05 6.40
C VAL A 115 4.17 -4.23 6.41
N GLN A 116 3.68 -5.42 6.72
CA GLN A 116 4.48 -6.65 6.68
C GLN A 116 4.54 -7.25 5.28
N ASN A 117 3.42 -7.28 4.57
CA ASN A 117 3.34 -7.71 3.18
C ASN A 117 2.60 -6.66 2.34
N ASP A 118 3.11 -6.40 1.15
CA ASP A 118 2.55 -5.50 0.16
C ASP A 118 2.62 -6.18 -1.21
N VAL A 119 1.49 -6.29 -1.89
CA VAL A 119 1.42 -6.90 -3.24
C VAL A 119 0.66 -5.95 -4.14
N PHE A 120 1.33 -5.40 -5.14
CA PHE A 120 0.78 -4.47 -6.12
C PHE A 120 0.77 -5.08 -7.52
N ARG A 121 -0.37 -4.93 -8.21
CA ARG A 121 -0.56 -5.28 -9.61
C ARG A 121 -1.33 -4.22 -10.37
N LEU A 122 -0.85 -3.87 -11.56
CA LEU A 122 -1.66 -3.24 -12.60
C LEU A 122 -2.55 -4.29 -13.26
N ASN A 123 -3.79 -3.91 -13.50
CA ASN A 123 -4.80 -4.74 -14.13
C ASN A 123 -4.90 -4.33 -15.60
N TYR A 124 -4.17 -5.05 -16.45
CA TYR A 124 -4.27 -4.90 -17.90
C TYR A 124 -5.54 -5.62 -18.38
N GLY A 125 -6.44 -4.87 -19.01
CA GLY A 125 -7.67 -5.36 -19.62
C GLY A 125 -7.57 -5.38 -21.13
#